data_AF-A0A1V4SD10-F1
#
_entry.id   AF-A0A1V4SD10-F1
#
_cell.length_a   1.000
_cell.length_b   1.000
_cell.length_c   1.000
_cell.angle_alpha   90.00
_cell.angle_beta   90.00
_cell.angle_gamma   90.00
#
_symmetry.space_group_name_H-M   'P 1'
#
loop_
_entity.id
_entity.type
_entity.pdbx_description
1 polymer ?
#
loop_
_entity_poly.entity_id
_entity_poly.type
_entity_poly.pdbx_seq_one_letter_code
_entity_poly.pdbx_strand_id
1 'polypeptide(L)'
;MKKNSPPLKPTALVNFRNTDSRLSNIVGNFWKLVWGNDNPVIDQKTKYLLSLSNAVGGGRYRQATRELVKAYAAGTTVGEFDELFSLFVWNQGAGHFASEIGPSQLFAAYQLIKSQEEQGISRENVMENLLRNFGEDNPNVGTREQTA
;
A
#
# COMPACT_ATOMS: atom_id res chain seq x y z
N MET A 1 -8.11 16.96 -2.90
CA MET A 1 -7.77 16.13 -1.71
C MET A 1 -7.26 17.06 -0.61
N LYS A 2 -7.58 16.83 0.68
CA LYS A 2 -6.90 17.58 1.76
C LYS A 2 -5.39 17.29 1.65
N LYS A 3 -4.56 18.31 1.81
CA LYS A 3 -3.13 18.32 1.41
C LYS A 3 -2.24 17.24 2.07
N ASN A 4 -2.74 16.44 3.01
CA ASN A 4 -1.99 15.40 3.74
C ASN A 4 -2.79 14.10 3.99
N SER A 5 -3.86 13.83 3.25
CA SER A 5 -4.59 12.55 3.40
C SER A 5 -3.95 11.49 2.52
N PRO A 6 -3.55 10.32 3.07
CA PRO A 6 -2.94 9.27 2.26
C PRO A 6 -3.90 8.76 1.18
N PRO A 7 -3.37 8.32 0.02
CA PRO A 7 -4.20 7.64 -0.98
C PRO A 7 -4.80 6.36 -0.40
N LEU A 8 -5.87 5.88 -1.03
CA LEU A 8 -6.60 4.65 -0.64
C LEU A 8 -7.23 4.77 0.76
N LYS A 9 -8.47 5.30 0.77
CA LYS A 9 -9.25 5.51 2.00
C LYS A 9 -9.43 4.19 2.76
N PRO A 10 -9.59 4.21 4.09
CA PRO A 10 -9.83 3.00 4.89
C PRO A 10 -11.27 2.50 4.71
N THR A 11 -11.62 2.06 3.49
CA THR A 11 -12.99 1.63 3.12
C THR A 11 -13.45 0.41 3.91
N ALA A 12 -12.52 -0.42 4.41
CA ALA A 12 -12.79 -1.52 5.33
C ALA A 12 -13.55 -1.10 6.61
N LEU A 13 -13.48 0.17 7.05
CA LEU A 13 -14.28 0.67 8.18
C LEU A 13 -15.80 0.51 7.96
N VAL A 14 -16.24 0.55 6.70
CA VAL A 14 -17.63 0.30 6.32
C VAL A 14 -17.99 -1.16 6.59
N ASN A 15 -17.13 -2.10 6.19
CA ASN A 15 -17.36 -3.53 6.44
C ASN A 15 -17.41 -3.80 7.95
N PHE A 16 -16.48 -3.25 8.73
CA PHE A 16 -16.53 -3.39 10.20
C PHE A 16 -17.81 -2.82 10.79
N ARG A 17 -18.31 -1.70 10.26
CA ARG A 17 -19.57 -1.11 10.72
C ARG A 17 -20.77 -1.98 10.39
N ASN A 18 -20.77 -2.62 9.22
CA ASN A 18 -21.82 -3.56 8.82
C ASN A 18 -21.82 -4.80 9.73
N THR A 19 -20.66 -5.22 10.24
CA THR A 19 -20.55 -6.28 11.24
C THR A 19 -20.98 -5.81 12.63
N ASP A 20 -20.37 -4.74 13.15
CA ASP A 20 -20.66 -4.17 14.46
C ASP A 20 -20.17 -2.71 14.56
N SER A 21 -21.06 -1.80 14.96
CA SER A 21 -20.74 -0.37 15.04
C SER A 21 -19.69 -0.02 16.11
N ARG A 22 -19.67 -0.73 17.24
CA ARG A 22 -18.66 -0.56 18.30
C ARG A 22 -17.30 -1.03 17.81
N LEU A 23 -17.24 -2.14 17.09
CA LEU A 23 -16.01 -2.62 16.45
C LEU A 23 -15.44 -1.57 15.50
N SER A 24 -16.27 -1.02 14.60
CA SER A 24 -15.84 0.03 13.66
C SER A 24 -15.25 1.25 14.37
N ASN A 25 -15.87 1.68 15.47
CA ASN A 25 -15.37 2.80 16.28
C ASN A 25 -14.02 2.48 16.94
N ILE A 26 -13.86 1.28 17.51
CA ILE A 26 -12.59 0.84 18.12
C ILE A 26 -11.49 0.82 17.06
N VAL A 27 -11.75 0.21 15.90
CA VAL A 27 -10.77 0.12 14.80
C VAL A 27 -10.44 1.51 14.25
N GLY A 28 -11.42 2.41 14.11
CA GLY A 28 -11.20 3.78 13.68
C GLY A 28 -10.28 4.56 14.63
N ASN A 29 -10.48 4.43 15.94
CA ASN A 29 -9.61 5.03 16.95
C ASN A 29 -8.20 4.43 16.93
N PHE A 30 -8.09 3.10 16.78
CA PHE A 30 -6.80 2.44 16.63
C PHE A 30 -6.06 2.90 15.37
N TRP A 31 -6.76 3.06 14.25
CA TRP A 31 -6.19 3.61 13.03
C TRP A 31 -5.65 5.03 13.24
N LYS A 32 -6.39 5.90 13.95
CA LYS A 32 -5.91 7.25 14.29
C LYS A 32 -4.66 7.20 15.17
N LEU A 33 -4.61 6.30 16.16
CA LEU A 33 -3.44 6.11 17.02
C LEU A 33 -2.18 5.75 16.21
N VAL A 34 -2.32 4.85 15.22
CA VAL A 34 -1.18 4.33 14.45
C VAL A 34 -0.75 5.29 13.32
N TRP A 35 -1.72 5.81 12.56
CA TRP A 35 -1.49 6.52 11.30
C TRP A 35 -1.78 8.02 11.37
N GLY A 36 -2.66 8.44 12.27
CA GLY A 36 -3.08 9.84 12.43
C GLY A 36 -2.49 10.51 13.67
N ASN A 37 -1.34 10.04 14.15
CA ASN A 37 -0.64 10.67 15.26
C ASN A 37 0.00 11.98 14.78
N ASP A 38 -0.37 13.10 15.39
CA ASP A 38 0.12 14.44 15.06
C ASP A 38 1.60 14.65 15.44
N ASN A 39 2.15 13.85 16.36
CA ASN A 39 3.54 13.87 16.80
C ASN A 39 4.19 12.47 16.68
N PRO A 40 4.36 11.93 15.45
CA PRO A 40 4.91 10.61 15.27
C PRO A 40 6.43 10.60 15.42
N VAL A 41 6.97 9.62 16.14
CA VAL A 41 8.44 9.44 16.29
C VAL A 41 9.07 8.72 15.09
N ILE A 42 8.28 7.99 14.31
CA ILE A 42 8.67 7.40 13.02
C ILE A 42 7.85 8.12 11.96
N ASP A 43 8.52 8.67 10.94
CA ASP A 43 7.86 9.40 9.88
C ASP A 43 6.91 8.52 9.05
N GLN A 44 6.00 9.17 8.34
CA GLN A 44 4.91 8.48 7.66
C GLN A 44 5.38 7.58 6.50
N LYS A 45 6.44 7.99 5.79
CA LYS A 45 7.04 7.20 4.70
C LYS A 45 7.64 5.92 5.28
N THR A 46 8.44 6.03 6.34
CA THR A 46 9.05 4.88 7.00
C THR A 46 8.00 3.91 7.54
N LYS A 47 6.91 4.41 8.16
CA LYS A 47 5.81 3.55 8.60
C LYS A 47 5.18 2.75 7.45
N TYR A 48 5.00 3.36 6.27
CA TYR A 48 4.46 2.64 5.12
C TYR A 48 5.42 1.57 4.60
N LEU A 49 6.72 1.84 4.56
CA LEU A 49 7.72 0.84 4.16
C LEU A 49 7.77 -0.34 5.14
N LEU A 50 7.71 -0.09 6.45
CA LEU A 50 7.64 -1.15 7.46
C LEU A 50 6.35 -1.97 7.34
N SER A 51 5.20 -1.29 7.12
CA SER A 51 3.91 -1.96 6.96
C SER A 51 3.86 -2.79 5.68
N LEU A 52 4.45 -2.27 4.59
CA LEU A 52 4.66 -2.97 3.33
C LEU A 52 5.47 -4.26 3.59
N SER A 53 6.65 -4.17 4.18
CA SER A 53 7.49 -5.34 4.47
C SER A 53 6.77 -6.38 5.33
N ASN A 54 6.06 -5.94 6.37
CA ASN A 54 5.28 -6.82 7.23
C ASN A 54 4.10 -7.48 6.48
N ALA A 55 3.50 -6.79 5.51
CA ALA A 55 2.46 -7.36 4.66
C ALA A 55 3.03 -8.40 3.69
N VAL A 56 4.20 -8.15 3.09
CA VAL A 56 4.90 -9.12 2.24
C VAL A 56 5.31 -10.35 3.04
N GLY A 57 5.91 -10.19 4.22
CA GLY A 57 6.30 -11.32 5.08
C GLY A 57 5.12 -12.18 5.57
N GLY A 58 3.89 -11.62 5.55
CA GLY A 58 2.67 -12.36 5.85
C GLY A 58 1.91 -12.85 4.62
N GLY A 59 2.45 -12.75 3.40
CA GLY A 59 1.77 -13.12 2.16
C GLY A 59 0.52 -12.29 1.84
N ARG A 60 0.33 -11.13 2.49
CA ARG A 60 -0.88 -10.28 2.37
C ARG A 60 -0.74 -9.28 1.22
N TYR A 61 -0.60 -9.76 -0.01
CA TYR A 61 -0.27 -8.92 -1.17
C TYR A 61 -1.30 -7.82 -1.48
N ARG A 62 -2.58 -8.01 -1.12
CA ARG A 62 -3.60 -6.95 -1.17
C ARG A 62 -3.21 -5.77 -0.29
N GLN A 63 -2.86 -6.04 0.96
CA GLN A 63 -2.40 -4.99 1.88
C GLN A 63 -1.05 -4.42 1.43
N ALA A 64 -0.11 -5.28 1.04
CA ALA A 64 1.22 -4.84 0.59
C ALA A 64 1.10 -3.83 -0.57
N THR A 65 0.28 -4.11 -1.57
CA THR A 65 0.04 -3.20 -2.71
C THR A 65 -0.46 -1.84 -2.24
N ARG A 66 -1.40 -1.81 -1.28
CA ARG A 66 -1.92 -0.56 -0.72
C ARG A 66 -0.85 0.24 0.01
N GLU A 67 0.01 -0.43 0.78
CA GLU A 67 1.10 0.24 1.50
C GLU A 67 2.20 0.75 0.55
N LEU A 68 2.46 0.06 -0.57
CA LEU A 68 3.35 0.54 -1.63
C LEU A 68 2.82 1.84 -2.26
N VAL A 69 1.54 1.89 -2.63
CA VAL A 69 0.91 3.11 -3.21
C VAL A 69 0.99 4.28 -2.22
N LYS A 70 0.76 4.04 -0.92
CA LYS A 70 0.88 5.07 0.11
C LYS A 70 2.33 5.51 0.33
N ALA A 71 3.28 4.58 0.35
CA ALA A 71 4.71 4.89 0.47
C ALA A 71 5.18 5.78 -0.69
N TYR A 72 4.80 5.44 -1.92
CA TYR A 72 5.13 6.23 -3.10
C TYR A 72 4.55 7.65 -3.02
N ALA A 73 3.27 7.78 -2.64
CA ALA A 73 2.63 9.07 -2.41
C ALA A 73 3.29 9.88 -1.27
N ALA A 74 3.89 9.20 -0.28
CA ALA A 74 4.63 9.81 0.82
C ALA A 74 6.08 10.18 0.45
N GLY A 75 6.49 9.99 -0.81
CA GLY A 75 7.79 10.44 -1.28
C GLY A 75 8.81 9.34 -1.53
N THR A 76 8.49 8.05 -1.33
CA THR A 76 9.42 6.96 -1.62
C THR A 76 9.88 7.00 -3.08
N THR A 77 11.18 6.82 -3.30
CA THR A 77 11.82 6.79 -4.61
C THR A 77 11.86 5.38 -5.20
N VAL A 78 12.04 5.26 -6.51
CA VAL A 78 12.27 3.95 -7.15
C VAL A 78 13.50 3.25 -6.56
N GLY A 79 14.59 3.98 -6.28
CA GLY A 79 15.79 3.41 -5.68
C GLY A 79 15.55 2.81 -4.28
N GLU A 80 14.77 3.49 -3.43
CA GLU A 80 14.36 2.93 -2.13
C GLU A 80 13.50 1.66 -2.30
N PHE A 81 12.64 1.61 -3.33
CA PHE A 81 11.90 0.39 -3.64
C PHE A 81 12.80 -0.71 -4.20
N ASP A 82 13.76 -0.41 -5.07
CA ASP A 82 14.74 -1.37 -5.60
C ASP A 82 15.48 -2.10 -4.45
N GLU A 83 15.97 -1.34 -3.47
CA GLU A 83 16.61 -1.90 -2.28
C GLU A 83 15.63 -2.76 -1.47
N LEU A 84 14.40 -2.28 -1.27
CA LEU A 84 13.41 -3.01 -0.48
C LEU A 84 12.97 -4.32 -1.14
N PHE A 85 12.75 -4.34 -2.46
CA PHE A 85 12.44 -5.56 -3.20
C PHE A 85 13.64 -6.52 -3.21
N SER A 86 14.88 -6.02 -3.24
CA SER A 86 16.08 -6.84 -3.07
C SER A 86 16.12 -7.48 -1.68
N LEU A 87 15.73 -6.74 -0.63
CA LEU A 87 15.58 -7.30 0.71
C LEU A 87 14.48 -8.38 0.78
N PHE A 88 13.39 -8.26 0.00
CA PHE A 88 12.38 -9.32 -0.07
C PHE A 88 12.94 -10.60 -0.70
N VAL A 89 13.71 -10.47 -1.79
CA VAL A 89 14.42 -11.62 -2.40
C VAL A 89 15.37 -12.26 -1.38
N TRP A 90 16.17 -11.46 -0.67
CA TRP A 90 17.13 -11.96 0.32
C TRP A 90 16.43 -12.67 1.49
N ASN A 91 15.41 -12.03 2.07
CA ASN A 91 14.78 -12.48 3.31
C ASN A 91 13.78 -13.64 3.11
N GLN A 92 13.19 -13.78 1.92
CA GLN A 92 12.19 -14.82 1.63
C GLN A 92 12.65 -15.86 0.60
N GLY A 93 13.79 -15.61 -0.05
CA GLY A 93 14.37 -16.49 -1.06
C GLY A 93 13.90 -16.17 -2.49
N ALA A 94 14.82 -16.36 -3.44
CA ALA A 94 14.56 -16.08 -4.85
C ALA A 94 13.42 -16.94 -5.45
N GLY A 95 13.26 -18.18 -4.99
CA GLY A 95 12.16 -19.05 -5.43
C GLY A 95 10.79 -18.51 -5.03
N HIS A 96 10.64 -18.08 -3.77
CA HIS A 96 9.42 -17.45 -3.28
C HIS A 96 9.14 -16.13 -4.00
N PHE A 97 10.19 -15.33 -4.23
CA PHE A 97 10.05 -14.13 -5.02
C PHE A 97 9.50 -14.44 -6.42
N ALA A 98 10.09 -15.40 -7.13
CA ALA A 98 9.70 -15.74 -8.49
C ALA A 98 8.28 -16.32 -8.57
N SER A 99 7.87 -17.15 -7.60
CA SER A 99 6.57 -17.83 -7.64
C SER A 99 5.41 -17.04 -7.03
N GLU A 100 5.67 -16.22 -6.01
CA GLU A 100 4.62 -15.53 -5.25
C GLU A 100 4.65 -14.01 -5.44
N ILE A 101 5.82 -13.38 -5.26
CA ILE A 101 5.92 -11.92 -5.31
C ILE A 101 5.87 -11.42 -6.76
N GLY A 102 6.63 -12.03 -7.66
CA GLY A 102 6.73 -11.68 -9.08
C GLY A 102 5.38 -11.64 -9.81
N PRO A 103 4.51 -12.66 -9.69
CA PRO A 103 3.18 -12.62 -10.31
C PRO A 103 2.15 -11.80 -9.52
N SER A 104 2.50 -11.23 -8.36
CA SER A 104 1.56 -10.49 -7.53
C SER A 104 1.26 -9.09 -8.07
N GLN A 105 0.08 -8.60 -7.69
CA GLN A 105 -0.32 -7.20 -7.85
C GLN A 105 0.63 -6.18 -7.19
N LEU A 106 1.36 -6.59 -6.14
CA LEU A 106 2.35 -5.72 -5.50
C LEU A 106 3.51 -5.45 -6.46
N PHE A 107 4.03 -6.51 -7.08
CA PHE A 107 5.13 -6.37 -8.03
C PHE A 107 4.67 -5.65 -9.30
N ALA A 108 3.44 -5.89 -9.76
CA ALA A 108 2.87 -5.13 -10.87
C ALA A 108 2.77 -3.62 -10.58
N ALA A 109 2.35 -3.22 -9.37
CA ALA A 109 2.29 -1.80 -8.98
C ALA A 109 3.69 -1.17 -8.90
N TYR A 110 4.66 -1.90 -8.35
CA TYR A 110 6.06 -1.50 -8.33
C TYR A 110 6.64 -1.29 -9.75
N GLN A 111 6.42 -2.25 -10.65
CA GLN A 111 6.88 -2.17 -12.05
C GLN A 111 6.22 -1.00 -12.81
N LEU A 112 4.95 -0.70 -12.52
CA LEU A 112 4.29 0.49 -13.08
C LEU A 112 5.01 1.77 -12.65
N ILE A 113 5.32 1.93 -11.36
CA ILE A 113 6.05 3.11 -10.86
C ILE A 113 7.39 3.23 -11.58
N LYS A 114 8.17 2.15 -11.56
CA LYS A 114 9.53 2.12 -12.12
C LYS A 114 9.53 2.49 -13.60
N SER A 115 8.73 1.79 -14.41
CA SER A 115 8.66 2.02 -15.86
C SER A 115 8.17 3.43 -16.23
N GLN A 116 7.24 3.99 -15.47
CA GLN A 116 6.71 5.32 -15.76
C GLN A 116 7.66 6.44 -15.33
N GLU A 117 8.31 6.35 -14.17
CA GLU A 117 9.35 7.32 -13.80
C GLU A 117 10.55 7.26 -14.78
N GLU A 118 10.94 6.07 -15.24
CA GLU A 118 11.96 5.90 -16.29
C GLU A 118 11.58 6.58 -17.62
N GLN A 119 10.28 6.62 -17.94
CA GLN A 119 9.74 7.33 -19.11
C GLN A 119 9.60 8.85 -18.90
N GLY A 120 9.99 9.37 -17.73
CA GLY A 120 9.88 10.78 -17.39
C GLY A 120 8.45 11.24 -17.08
N ILE A 121 7.53 10.30 -16.81
CA ILE A 121 6.17 10.64 -16.39
C ILE A 121 6.22 11.27 -15.00
N SER A 122 5.51 12.39 -14.82
CA SER A 122 5.47 13.08 -13.53
C SER A 122 4.85 12.20 -12.44
N ARG A 123 5.32 12.35 -11.21
CA ARG A 123 4.84 11.57 -10.06
C ARG A 123 3.32 11.69 -9.87
N GLU A 124 2.75 12.85 -10.15
CA GLU A 124 1.29 13.06 -10.12
C GLU A 124 0.57 12.14 -11.10
N ASN A 125 1.07 12.02 -12.34
CA ASN A 125 0.49 11.15 -13.36
C ASN A 125 0.73 9.66 -13.04
N VAL A 126 1.89 9.31 -12.47
CA VAL A 126 2.14 7.96 -11.95
C VAL A 126 1.14 7.62 -10.85
N MET A 127 0.89 8.55 -9.93
CA MET A 127 -0.11 8.39 -8.87
C MET A 127 -1.53 8.20 -9.42
N GLU A 128 -1.93 8.94 -10.45
CA GLU A 128 -3.22 8.74 -11.11
C GLU A 128 -3.33 7.35 -11.74
N ASN A 129 -2.27 6.88 -12.41
CA ASN A 129 -2.23 5.55 -13.00
C ASN A 129 -2.25 4.45 -11.94
N LEU A 130 -1.54 4.64 -10.81
CA LEU A 130 -1.60 3.75 -9.66
C LEU A 130 -3.00 3.66 -9.08
N LEU A 131 -3.68 4.79 -8.85
CA LEU A 131 -5.02 4.79 -8.30
C LEU A 131 -6.05 4.18 -9.27
N ARG A 132 -5.84 4.33 -10.58
CA ARG A 132 -6.70 3.71 -11.59
C ARG A 132 -6.53 2.19 -11.62
N ASN A 133 -5.29 1.72 -11.60
CA ASN A 133 -4.97 0.30 -11.79
C ASN A 133 -4.95 -0.49 -10.47
N PHE A 134 -4.64 0.15 -9.36
CA PHE A 134 -4.43 -0.46 -8.04
C PHE A 134 -5.20 0.31 -6.94
N GLY A 135 -6.35 0.89 -7.31
CA GLY A 135 -7.24 1.64 -6.43
C GLY A 135 -8.26 0.79 -5.67
N GLU A 136 -9.24 1.47 -5.07
CA GLU A 136 -10.35 0.82 -4.36
C GLU A 136 -11.26 -0.02 -5.27
N ASP A 137 -11.31 0.30 -6.56
CA ASP A 137 -12.16 -0.40 -7.53
C ASP A 137 -11.50 -1.67 -8.09
N ASN A 138 -10.19 -1.86 -7.86
CA ASN A 138 -9.51 -3.10 -8.26
C ASN A 138 -9.90 -4.24 -7.29
N PRO A 139 -10.48 -5.37 -7.75
CA PRO A 139 -10.93 -6.47 -6.89
C PRO A 139 -9.80 -7.20 -6.17
N ASN A 140 -8.55 -7.05 -6.59
CA ASN A 140 -7.37 -7.59 -5.93
C ASN A 140 -6.79 -6.63 -4.87
N VAL A 141 -7.10 -5.33 -4.93
CA VAL A 141 -6.56 -4.29 -4.01
C VAL A 141 -7.59 -3.68 -3.07
N GLY A 142 -8.80 -3.41 -3.56
CA GLY A 142 -9.89 -2.80 -2.82
C GLY A 142 -10.27 -3.58 -1.57
N THR A 143 -10.78 -2.88 -0.56
CA THR A 143 -11.16 -3.50 0.73
C THR A 143 -12.65 -3.44 1.03
N ARG A 144 -13.43 -2.71 0.22
CA ARG A 144 -14.89 -2.69 0.35
C ARG A 144 -15.44 -4.02 -0.16
N GLU A 145 -16.43 -4.54 0.54
CA GLU A 145 -17.22 -5.67 0.04
C GLU A 145 -17.82 -5.31 -1.33
N GLN A 146 -17.53 -6.13 -2.35
CA GLN A 146 -18.16 -6.01 -3.65
C GLN A 146 -19.47 -6.80 -3.58
N THR A 147 -20.59 -6.09 -3.44
CA THR A 147 -21.90 -6.71 -3.67
C THR A 147 -21.96 -7.12 -5.13
N ALA A 148 -22.06 -8.43 -5.38
CA ALA A 148 -22.33 -8.99 -6.69
C ALA A 148 -23.65 -8.47 -7.28
#